data_AF-A0A4Q6XSP5-F1
#
_entry.id   AF-A0A4Q6XSP5-F1
#
_cell.length_a   1.000
_cell.length_b   1.000
_cell.length_c   1.000
_cell.angle_alpha   90.00
_cell.angle_beta   90.00
_cell.angle_gamma   90.00
#
_symmetry.space_group_name_H-M   'P 1'
#
loop_
_entity.id
_entity.type
_entity.pdbx_description
1 polymer ?
#
loop_
_entity_poly.entity_id
_entity_poly.type
_entity_poly.pdbx_seq_one_letter_code
_entity_poly.pdbx_strand_id
1 'polypeptide(L)' 'MVTVRIKSKNKQAKALIEMLRTFSFVEVEEEQRYNAETEKAIQEVRKGKVVKAENSEDLFKQLGI' A
#
# COMPACT_ATOMS: atom_id res chain seq x y z
N MET A 1 7.29 26.91 -7.14
CA MET A 1 7.04 25.51 -6.73
C MET A 1 8.37 24.85 -6.48
N VAL A 2 8.59 24.33 -5.28
CA VAL A 2 9.83 23.63 -4.90
C VAL A 2 9.45 22.20 -4.57
N THR A 3 10.10 21.24 -5.22
CA THR A 3 9.84 19.81 -5.01
C THR A 3 11.07 19.18 -4.39
N VAL A 4 10.89 18.55 -3.23
CA VAL A 4 11.97 17.84 -2.52
C VAL A 4 11.69 16.34 -2.61
N ARG A 5 12.65 15.59 -3.16
CA ARG A 5 12.55 14.12 -3.24
C ARG A 5 13.24 13.48 -2.05
N ILE A 6 12.48 12.83 -1.18
CA ILE A 6 13.00 12.16 0.02
C ILE A 6 12.85 10.65 -0.14
N LYS A 7 13.95 9.90 -0.08
CA LYS A 7 13.91 8.43 -0.08
C LYS A 7 13.48 7.91 1.29
N SER A 8 12.24 7.46 1.43
CA SER A 8 11.60 7.05 2.71
C SER A 8 12.07 5.71 3.30
N LYS A 9 13.06 5.04 2.70
CA LYS A 9 13.52 3.69 3.12
C LYS A 9 14.25 3.68 4.48
N ASN A 10 14.79 4.81 4.92
CA ASN A 10 15.57 4.93 6.17
C ASN A 10 14.71 5.54 7.32
N LYS A 11 15.05 5.24 8.58
CA LYS A 11 14.35 5.74 9.78
C LYS A 11 14.33 7.28 9.92
N GLN A 12 15.47 7.94 9.72
CA GLN A 12 15.61 9.40 9.71
C GLN A 12 14.75 10.05 8.62
N ALA A 13 14.68 9.44 7.44
CA ALA A 13 13.82 9.94 6.35
C ALA A 13 12.33 9.87 6.73
N LYS A 14 11.89 8.83 7.42
CA LYS A 14 10.52 8.72 7.94
C LYS A 14 10.23 9.78 9.00
N ALA A 15 11.14 9.97 9.96
CA ALA A 15 11.00 11.01 10.99
C ALA A 15 10.95 12.41 10.38
N LEU A 16 11.74 12.68 9.34
CA LEU A 16 11.69 13.94 8.61
C LEU A 16 10.35 14.14 7.90
N ILE A 17 9.82 13.11 7.23
CA ILE A 17 8.50 13.17 6.58
C ILE A 17 7.39 13.41 7.63
N GLU A 18 7.44 12.74 8.77
CA GLU A 18 6.47 12.93 9.87
C GLU A 18 6.52 14.35 10.43
N MET A 19 7.72 14.91 10.64
CA MET A 19 7.89 16.31 11.04
C MET A 19 7.31 17.25 9.98
N LEU A 20 7.62 17.01 8.70
CA LEU A 20 7.12 17.83 7.60
C LEU A 20 5.59 17.83 7.48
N ARG A 21 4.94 16.70 7.80
CA ARG A 21 3.47 16.58 7.85
C ARG A 21 2.81 17.47 8.91
N THR A 22 3.55 17.99 9.89
CA THR A 22 2.99 18.90 10.92
C THR A 22 2.78 20.32 10.40
N PHE A 23 3.43 20.70 9.30
CA PHE A 23 3.33 22.03 8.73
C PHE A 23 2.10 22.14 7.81
N SER A 24 1.30 23.19 8.02
CA SER A 24 0.06 23.43 7.25
C SER A 24 0.28 23.77 5.77
N PHE A 25 1.51 24.06 5.38
CA PHE A 25 1.89 24.43 4.01
C PHE A 25 2.62 23.29 3.27
N VAL A 26 2.70 22.09 3.85
CA VAL A 26 3.36 20.94 3.24
C VAL A 26 2.33 19.94 2.75
N GLU A 27 2.37 19.66 1.46
CA GLU A 27 1.67 18.55 0.84
C GLU A 27 2.66 17.41 0.57
N VAL A 28 2.33 16.21 1.03
CA VAL A 28 3.14 15.01 0.79
C VAL A 28 2.42 14.17 -0.25
N GLU A 29 3.00 14.09 -1.44
CA GLU A 29 2.58 13.12 -2.45
C GLU A 29 2.91 11.71 -1.92
N GLU A 30 1.88 10.96 -1.55
CA GLU A 30 2.06 9.55 -1.22
C GLU A 30 2.33 8.78 -2.52
N GLU A 31 3.54 8.23 -2.67
CA GLU A 31 3.80 7.27 -3.73
C GLU A 31 2.80 6.10 -3.58
N GLN A 32 2.13 5.74 -4.67
CA GLN A 32 1.32 4.53 -4.72
C GLN A 32 2.20 3.35 -4.29
N ARG A 33 1.93 2.82 -3.08
CA ARG A 33 2.70 1.72 -2.48
C ARG A 33 2.66 0.45 -3.33
N TYR A 34 1.67 0.35 -4.20
CA TYR A 34 1.32 -0.83 -4.95
C TYR A 34 1.15 -0.44 -6.42
N ASN A 35 1.47 -1.35 -7.33
CA ASN A 35 1.09 -1.15 -8.73
C ASN A 35 -0.45 -1.18 -8.87
N ALA A 36 -0.97 -0.64 -9.98
CA ALA A 36 -2.41 -0.52 -10.20
C ALA A 36 -3.18 -1.85 -10.07
N GLU A 37 -2.54 -2.98 -10.42
CA GLU A 37 -3.13 -4.31 -10.27
C GLU A 37 -3.28 -4.73 -8.80
N THR A 38 -2.25 -4.50 -8.00
CA THR A 38 -2.27 -4.84 -6.57
C THR A 38 -3.24 -3.94 -5.81
N GLU A 39 -3.34 -2.65 -6.16
CA GLU A 39 -4.37 -1.77 -5.58
C GLU A 39 -5.79 -2.26 -5.88
N LYS A 40 -6.05 -2.69 -7.13
CA LYS A 40 -7.34 -3.28 -7.51
C LYS A 40 -7.63 -4.55 -6.71
N ALA A 41 -6.67 -5.45 -6.59
CA ALA A 41 -6.83 -6.67 -5.80
C ALA A 41 -7.17 -6.37 -4.32
N ILE A 42 -6.48 -5.39 -3.70
CA ILE A 42 -6.78 -4.95 -2.34
C ILE A 42 -8.20 -4.38 -2.24
N GLN A 43 -8.62 -3.57 -3.21
CA GLN A 43 -9.98 -3.01 -3.23
C GLN A 43 -11.04 -4.08 -3.42
N GLU A 44 -10.80 -5.09 -4.26
CA GLU A 44 -11.74 -6.21 -4.47
C GLU A 44 -11.91 -7.05 -3.21
N VAL A 45 -10.80 -7.35 -2.51
CA VAL A 45 -10.85 -8.04 -1.22
C VAL A 45 -11.59 -7.20 -0.17
N ARG A 46 -11.33 -5.89 -0.09
CA ARG A 46 -12.07 -4.97 0.81
C ARG A 46 -13.56 -4.89 0.49
N LYS A 47 -13.93 -5.03 -0.77
CA LYS A 47 -15.33 -5.10 -1.24
C LYS A 47 -15.96 -6.48 -1.01
N GLY A 48 -15.23 -7.44 -0.44
CA GLY A 48 -15.72 -8.76 -0.10
C GLY A 48 -15.68 -9.76 -1.24
N LYS A 49 -15.04 -9.45 -2.37
CA LYS A 49 -14.71 -10.45 -3.39
C LYS A 49 -13.52 -11.28 -2.90
N VAL A 50 -13.83 -12.29 -2.10
CA VAL A 50 -12.86 -13.25 -1.58
C VAL A 50 -13.26 -14.65 -1.98
N VAL A 51 -12.28 -15.48 -2.31
CA VAL A 51 -12.47 -16.93 -2.44
C VAL A 51 -12.44 -17.49 -1.02
N LYS A 52 -13.54 -18.12 -0.61
CA LYS A 52 -13.61 -18.81 0.68
C LYS A 52 -13.23 -20.26 0.44
N ALA A 53 -12.17 -20.71 1.10
CA ALA A 53 -11.82 -22.12 1.17
C ALA A 53 -11.96 -22.59 2.62
N GLU A 54 -12.44 -23.82 2.81
CA GLU A 54 -12.66 -24.38 4.15
C GLU A 54 -11.36 -24.83 4.81
N ASN A 55 -10.38 -25.24 4.00
CA ASN A 55 -9.06 -25.66 4.45
C ASN A 55 -8.02 -25.41 3.35
N SER A 56 -6.74 -25.64 3.68
CA SER A 56 -5.64 -25.44 2.75
C SER A 56 -5.71 -26.35 1.52
N GLU A 57 -6.16 -27.60 1.67
CA GLU A 57 -6.26 -28.54 0.56
C GLU A 57 -7.33 -28.13 -0.47
N ASP A 58 -8.45 -27.60 0.01
CA ASP A 58 -9.53 -27.03 -0.79
C ASP A 58 -9.07 -25.75 -1.51
N LEU A 59 -8.30 -24.89 -0.82
CA LEU A 59 -7.68 -23.72 -1.45
C LEU A 59 -6.76 -24.10 -2.61
N PHE A 60 -5.89 -25.10 -2.42
CA PHE A 60 -4.96 -25.56 -3.47
C PHE A 60 -5.72 -26.16 -4.67
N LYS A 61 -6.74 -26.99 -4.42
CA LYS A 61 -7.63 -27.50 -5.47
C LYS A 61 -8.33 -26.39 -6.25
N GLN A 62 -8.83 -25.36 -5.58
CA GLN A 62 -9.50 -24.23 -6.23
C GLN A 62 -8.54 -23.35 -7.03
N LEU A 63 -7.27 -23.29 -6.62
CA LEU A 63 -6.21 -22.55 -7.33
C LEU A 63 -5.51 -23.38 -8.42
N GLY A 64 -5.81 -24.68 -8.52
CA GLY A 64 -5.24 -25.58 -9.53
C GLY A 64 -3.75 -25.86 -9.34
N ILE A 65 -3.28 -25.81 -8.09
CA ILE A 65 -1.89 -26.06 -7.67
C ILE A 65 -1.81 -27.20 -6.66
#